data_AF-A0A9X8JM74-F1
#
_entry.id   AF-A0A9X8JM74-F1
#
_cell.length_a   1.000
_cell.length_b   1.000
_cell.length_c   1.000
_cell.angle_alpha   90.00
_cell.angle_beta   90.00
_cell.angle_gamma   90.00
#
_symmetry.space_group_name_H-M   'P 1'
#
loop_
_entity.id
_entity.type
_entity.pdbx_description
1 polymer ?
#
loop_
_entity_poly.entity_id
_entity_poly.type
_entity_poly.pdbx_seq_one_letter_code
_entity_poly.pdbx_strand_id
1 'polypeptide(L)'
;MAKIRTLDAFQDYIDSEMAWRIKEVSYLTNTIETSRSVAQKTMIRASIPLLYAHWEGFIKNSAGKYIEYLSNLKLKYSDLEECLIVLGMRKQLSLIVATNKHDLMSESIRFILSGQSGRATLNFDSAIQTESNLKSHVFDNIAKSIGVSVESFSTKYNFIDESLLKRRNCIAHGEYLDVNSKEWKDISQETLTLMRNFKNELLNNASTKRYLKKQDTATTP
;
A
#
# COMPACT_ATOMS: atom_id res chain seq x y z
N MET A 1 7.02 17.43 9.06
CA MET A 1 7.75 16.18 9.41
C MET A 1 9.12 16.22 8.78
N ALA A 2 10.15 15.69 9.45
CA ALA A 2 11.48 15.51 8.86
C ALA A 2 11.40 14.53 7.68
N LYS A 3 12.19 14.77 6.62
CA LYS A 3 12.27 13.85 5.47
C LYS A 3 12.87 12.52 5.91
N ILE A 4 12.28 11.40 5.51
CA ILE A 4 12.81 10.06 5.85
C ILE A 4 13.97 9.71 4.92
N ARG A 5 15.17 9.61 5.48
CA ARG A 5 16.43 9.39 4.73
C ARG A 5 17.19 8.13 5.13
N THR A 6 16.80 7.48 6.22
CA THR A 6 17.47 6.30 6.77
C THR A 6 16.47 5.18 6.94
N LEU A 7 16.97 3.95 6.96
CA LEU A 7 16.17 2.76 7.23
C LEU A 7 15.51 2.85 8.61
N ASP A 8 16.24 3.29 9.63
CA ASP A 8 15.73 3.43 11.00
C ASP A 8 14.58 4.43 11.07
N ALA A 9 14.70 5.60 10.42
CA ALA A 9 13.61 6.57 10.39
C ALA A 9 12.37 6.03 9.66
N PHE A 10 12.56 5.22 8.63
CA PHE A 10 11.46 4.55 7.91
C PHE A 10 10.79 3.49 8.79
N GLN A 11 11.59 2.68 9.50
CA GLN A 11 11.14 1.69 10.47
C GLN A 11 10.30 2.35 11.57
N ASP A 12 10.84 3.40 12.21
CA ASP A 12 10.15 4.17 13.26
C ASP A 12 8.80 4.71 12.78
N TYR A 13 8.74 5.22 11.55
CA TYR A 13 7.49 5.71 10.98
C TYR A 13 6.45 4.60 10.83
N ILE A 14 6.80 3.46 10.21
CA ILE A 14 5.86 2.36 10.01
C ILE A 14 5.43 1.75 11.35
N ASP A 15 6.35 1.66 12.31
CA ASP A 15 6.03 1.21 13.67
C ASP A 15 5.03 2.14 14.34
N SER A 16 5.24 3.46 14.24
CA SER A 16 4.30 4.44 14.77
C SER A 16 2.92 4.36 14.11
N GLU A 17 2.86 4.20 12.78
CA GLU A 17 1.62 4.04 12.02
C GLU A 17 0.84 2.78 12.42
N MET A 18 1.54 1.69 12.72
CA MET A 18 0.92 0.44 13.14
C MET A 18 0.46 0.49 14.60
N ALA A 19 1.25 1.11 15.49
CA ALA A 19 1.01 1.09 16.93
C ALA A 19 -0.33 1.71 17.33
N TRP A 20 -0.67 2.88 16.78
CA TRP A 20 -1.92 3.56 17.14
C TRP A 20 -3.15 2.80 16.63
N ARG A 21 -3.07 2.20 15.44
CA ARG A 21 -4.14 1.35 14.87
C ARG A 21 -4.37 0.10 15.70
N ILE A 22 -3.30 -0.58 16.14
CA ILE A 22 -3.40 -1.72 17.06
C ILE A 22 -4.12 -1.29 18.34
N LYS A 23 -3.74 -0.15 18.92
CA LYS A 23 -4.33 0.35 20.16
C LYS A 23 -5.83 0.64 20.01
N GLU A 24 -6.24 1.30 18.92
CA GLU A 24 -7.65 1.58 18.65
C GLU A 24 -8.46 0.29 18.43
N VAL A 25 -7.95 -0.64 17.61
CA VAL A 25 -8.62 -1.92 17.38
C VAL A 25 -8.75 -2.70 18.69
N SER A 26 -7.70 -2.77 19.52
CA SER A 26 -7.77 -3.42 20.83
C SER A 26 -8.82 -2.79 21.76
N TYR A 27 -8.91 -1.46 21.79
CA TYR A 27 -9.92 -0.76 22.58
C TYR A 27 -11.35 -1.08 22.10
N LEU A 28 -11.58 -1.10 20.79
CA LEU A 28 -12.85 -1.48 20.19
C LEU A 28 -13.22 -2.93 20.54
N THR A 29 -12.25 -3.86 20.46
CA THR A 29 -12.46 -5.27 20.82
C THR A 29 -12.96 -5.40 22.25
N ASN A 30 -12.25 -4.81 23.20
CA ASN A 30 -12.62 -4.88 24.62
C ASN A 30 -14.01 -4.27 24.85
N THR A 31 -14.29 -3.12 24.24
CA THR A 31 -15.57 -2.42 24.39
C THR A 31 -16.73 -3.25 23.84
N ILE A 32 -16.56 -3.90 22.68
CA ILE A 32 -17.58 -4.77 22.08
C ILE A 32 -17.81 -6.01 22.95
N GLU A 33 -16.74 -6.62 23.46
CA GLU A 33 -16.83 -7.83 24.30
C GLU A 33 -17.55 -7.57 25.64
N THR A 34 -17.40 -6.38 26.22
CA THR A 34 -18.08 -6.00 27.47
C THR A 34 -19.49 -5.43 27.26
N SER A 35 -19.79 -4.92 26.07
CA SER A 35 -21.11 -4.37 25.73
C SER A 35 -22.18 -5.46 25.57
N ARG A 36 -23.46 -5.09 25.71
CA ARG A 36 -24.59 -6.02 25.57
C ARG A 36 -25.70 -5.42 24.71
N SER A 37 -26.53 -6.29 24.12
CA SER A 37 -27.76 -5.93 23.42
C SER A 37 -27.56 -4.88 22.31
N VAL A 38 -28.33 -3.79 22.32
CA VAL A 38 -28.29 -2.71 21.31
C VAL A 38 -26.92 -2.02 21.30
N ALA A 39 -26.32 -1.74 22.46
CA ALA A 39 -25.03 -1.07 22.54
C ALA A 39 -23.93 -1.86 21.80
N GLN A 40 -23.88 -3.18 21.98
CA GLN A 40 -22.91 -4.04 21.29
C GLN A 40 -23.10 -4.00 19.77
N LYS A 41 -24.34 -4.14 19.30
CA LYS A 41 -24.66 -4.08 17.86
C LYS A 41 -24.30 -2.73 17.25
N THR A 42 -24.59 -1.63 17.94
CA THR A 42 -24.22 -0.27 17.51
C THR A 42 -22.70 -0.11 17.42
N MET A 43 -21.94 -0.60 18.41
CA MET A 43 -20.48 -0.51 18.41
C MET A 43 -19.84 -1.35 17.29
N ILE A 44 -20.35 -2.57 17.05
CA ILE A 44 -19.90 -3.41 15.93
C ILE A 44 -20.14 -2.68 14.60
N ARG A 45 -21.35 -2.15 14.40
CA ARG A 45 -21.68 -1.42 13.18
C ARG A 45 -20.80 -0.18 12.98
N ALA A 46 -20.56 0.60 14.03
CA ALA A 46 -19.74 1.81 13.96
C ALA A 46 -18.26 1.53 13.69
N SER A 47 -17.74 0.38 14.12
CA SER A 47 -16.32 0.05 14.02
C SER A 47 -15.91 -0.57 12.68
N ILE A 48 -16.83 -1.14 11.89
CA ILE A 48 -16.49 -1.70 10.56
C ILE A 48 -15.92 -0.63 9.59
N PRO A 49 -16.55 0.55 9.41
CA PRO A 49 -15.96 1.60 8.57
C PRO A 49 -14.60 2.10 9.09
N LEU A 50 -14.43 2.17 10.42
CA LEU A 50 -13.17 2.57 11.04
C LEU A 50 -12.06 1.53 10.78
N LEU A 51 -12.38 0.25 10.88
CA LEU A 51 -11.46 -0.85 10.57
C LEU A 51 -11.03 -0.80 9.10
N TYR A 52 -11.97 -0.56 8.17
CA TYR A 52 -11.65 -0.34 6.77
C TYR A 52 -10.75 0.90 6.57
N ALA A 53 -11.03 2.00 7.26
CA ALA A 53 -10.18 3.20 7.20
C ALA A 53 -8.77 2.96 7.72
N HIS A 54 -8.60 2.10 8.75
CA HIS A 54 -7.27 1.67 9.19
C HIS A 54 -6.54 0.90 8.11
N TRP A 55 -7.18 -0.09 7.49
CA TRP A 55 -6.62 -0.85 6.37
C TRP A 55 -6.17 0.07 5.24
N GLU A 56 -7.10 0.88 4.71
CA GLU A 56 -6.81 1.75 3.57
C GLU A 56 -5.72 2.78 3.90
N GLY A 57 -5.86 3.46 5.03
CA GLY A 57 -4.90 4.46 5.46
C GLY A 57 -3.51 3.86 5.69
N PHE A 58 -3.42 2.68 6.29
CA PHE A 58 -2.13 2.04 6.57
C PHE A 58 -1.38 1.70 5.28
N ILE A 59 -2.07 1.10 4.30
CA ILE A 59 -1.48 0.76 3.00
C ILE A 59 -0.99 2.03 2.30
N LYS A 60 -1.85 3.04 2.14
CA LYS A 60 -1.50 4.28 1.42
C LYS A 60 -0.36 5.04 2.10
N ASN A 61 -0.42 5.22 3.42
CA ASN A 61 0.59 5.97 4.17
C ASN A 61 1.94 5.26 4.16
N SER A 62 1.97 3.95 4.43
CA SER A 62 3.21 3.19 4.49
C SER A 62 3.88 3.07 3.13
N ALA A 63 3.10 2.81 2.07
CA ALA A 63 3.61 2.76 0.71
C ALA A 63 4.15 4.14 0.25
N GLY A 64 3.43 5.23 0.55
CA GLY A 64 3.89 6.57 0.23
C GLY A 64 5.17 6.94 0.97
N LYS A 65 5.27 6.53 2.24
CA LYS A 65 6.49 6.76 3.00
C LYS A 65 7.67 5.93 2.49
N TYR A 66 7.43 4.71 2.05
CA TYR A 66 8.46 3.87 1.45
C TYR A 66 9.03 4.52 0.18
N ILE A 67 8.18 5.06 -0.70
CA ILE A 67 8.63 5.77 -1.88
C ILE A 67 9.36 7.08 -1.54
N GLU A 68 8.94 7.80 -0.51
CA GLU A 68 9.68 8.96 0.00
C GLU A 68 11.10 8.57 0.44
N TYR A 69 11.22 7.48 1.20
CA TYR A 69 12.51 6.92 1.62
C TYR A 69 13.40 6.60 0.42
N LEU A 70 12.90 5.82 -0.55
CA LEU A 70 13.67 5.47 -1.76
C LEU A 70 14.07 6.70 -2.59
N SER A 71 13.19 7.69 -2.72
CA SER A 71 13.46 8.94 -3.44
C SER A 71 14.60 9.75 -2.81
N ASN A 72 14.77 9.62 -1.48
CA ASN A 72 15.82 10.29 -0.73
C ASN A 72 17.18 9.58 -0.81
N LEU A 73 17.23 8.31 -1.27
CA LEU A 73 18.47 7.57 -1.51
C LEU A 73 19.24 8.03 -2.77
N LYS A 74 18.62 8.87 -3.62
CA LYS A 74 19.23 9.43 -4.85
C LYS A 74 19.73 8.38 -5.85
N LEU A 75 19.02 7.25 -5.94
CA LEU A 75 19.34 6.14 -6.85
C LEU A 75 19.15 6.54 -8.32
N LYS A 76 19.84 5.84 -9.24
CA LYS A 76 19.64 5.98 -10.69
C LYS A 76 18.58 4.99 -11.18
N TYR A 77 17.91 5.31 -12.28
CA TYR A 77 16.95 4.38 -12.90
C TYR A 77 17.59 3.03 -13.27
N SER A 78 18.85 3.04 -13.73
CA SER A 78 19.61 1.85 -14.08
C SER A 78 19.72 0.83 -12.94
N ASP A 79 19.71 1.30 -11.70
CA ASP A 79 19.98 0.50 -10.51
C ASP A 79 18.70 -0.09 -9.93
N LEU A 80 17.52 0.45 -10.30
CA LEU A 80 16.23 0.11 -9.70
C LEU A 80 15.57 -1.10 -10.35
N GLU A 81 14.82 -1.85 -9.56
CA GLU A 81 13.89 -2.86 -10.06
C GLU A 81 12.86 -2.28 -11.04
N GLU A 82 12.40 -3.12 -11.97
CA GLU A 82 11.56 -2.70 -13.10
C GLU A 82 10.30 -1.94 -12.66
N CYS A 83 9.62 -2.43 -11.61
CA CYS A 83 8.42 -1.79 -11.08
C CYS A 83 8.64 -0.32 -10.67
N LEU A 84 9.81 0.01 -10.12
CA LEU A 84 10.15 1.37 -9.69
C LEU A 84 10.60 2.24 -10.86
N ILE A 85 11.20 1.64 -11.91
CA ILE A 85 11.44 2.33 -13.18
C ILE A 85 10.10 2.75 -13.79
N VAL A 86 9.14 1.82 -13.89
CA VAL A 86 7.78 2.09 -14.38
C VAL A 86 7.12 3.18 -13.55
N LEU A 87 7.25 3.12 -12.22
CA LEU A 87 6.72 4.15 -11.31
C LEU A 87 7.29 5.55 -11.61
N GLY A 88 8.62 5.67 -11.77
CA GLY A 88 9.25 6.97 -12.05
C GLY A 88 9.05 7.48 -13.48
N MET A 89 8.82 6.59 -14.44
CA MET A 89 8.58 6.93 -15.86
C MET A 89 7.10 7.06 -16.22
N ARG A 90 6.19 6.94 -15.24
CA ARG A 90 4.74 6.92 -15.47
C ARG A 90 4.23 8.12 -16.27
N LYS A 91 4.78 9.32 -16.03
CA LYS A 91 4.43 10.53 -16.78
C LYS A 91 4.71 10.38 -18.28
N GLN A 92 5.88 9.87 -18.63
CA GLN A 92 6.29 9.65 -20.02
C GLN A 92 5.44 8.56 -20.68
N LEU A 93 5.18 7.46 -19.96
CA LEU A 93 4.32 6.38 -20.44
C LEU A 93 2.89 6.87 -20.70
N SER A 94 2.31 7.64 -19.77
CA SER A 94 0.98 8.24 -19.97
C SER A 94 0.95 9.25 -21.12
N LEU A 95 2.02 10.02 -21.32
CA LEU A 95 2.12 10.95 -22.45
C LEU A 95 2.10 10.20 -23.80
N ILE A 96 2.85 9.11 -23.92
CA ILE A 96 2.89 8.27 -25.13
C ILE A 96 1.50 7.71 -25.47
N VAL A 97 0.74 7.28 -24.46
CA VAL A 97 -0.62 6.76 -24.66
C VAL A 97 -1.62 7.86 -25.03
N ALA A 98 -1.45 9.07 -24.49
CA ALA A 98 -2.44 10.15 -24.62
C ALA A 98 -2.26 11.03 -25.87
N THR A 99 -1.11 10.96 -26.56
CA THR A 99 -0.78 11.88 -27.68
C THR A 99 -0.59 11.15 -28.99
N ASN A 100 -1.01 11.78 -30.10
CA ASN A 100 -0.71 11.34 -31.46
C ASN A 100 0.44 12.15 -32.10
N LYS A 101 1.06 13.09 -31.36
CA LYS A 101 2.15 13.93 -31.88
C LYS A 101 3.47 13.18 -31.83
N HIS A 102 4.04 12.88 -32.99
CA HIS A 102 5.30 12.15 -33.12
C HIS A 102 6.46 12.79 -32.33
N ASP A 103 6.58 14.12 -32.33
CA ASP A 103 7.65 14.81 -31.60
C ASP A 103 7.59 14.60 -30.09
N LEU A 104 6.39 14.63 -29.50
CA LEU A 104 6.18 14.38 -28.06
C LEU A 104 6.46 12.93 -27.69
N MET A 105 6.05 11.98 -28.54
CA MET A 105 6.38 10.57 -28.37
C MET A 105 7.89 10.35 -28.46
N SER A 106 8.56 10.94 -29.45
CA SER A 106 10.00 10.86 -29.66
C SER A 106 10.79 11.45 -28.49
N GLU A 107 10.34 12.57 -27.92
CA GLU A 107 10.93 13.14 -26.70
C GLU A 107 10.79 12.20 -25.49
N SER A 108 9.61 11.61 -25.31
CA SER A 108 9.34 10.65 -24.23
C SER A 108 10.22 9.40 -24.34
N ILE A 109 10.34 8.83 -25.55
CA ILE A 109 11.20 7.67 -25.81
C ILE A 109 12.68 8.02 -25.62
N ARG A 110 13.14 9.19 -26.08
CA ARG A 110 14.50 9.66 -25.78
C ARG A 110 14.77 9.71 -24.29
N PHE A 111 13.86 10.27 -23.50
CA PHE A 111 14.00 10.30 -22.04
C PHE A 111 14.08 8.88 -21.44
N ILE A 112 13.26 7.94 -21.91
CA ILE A 112 13.28 6.55 -21.41
C ILE A 112 14.61 5.86 -21.74
N LEU A 113 15.14 6.05 -22.95
CA LEU A 113 16.37 5.40 -23.39
C LEU A 113 17.63 6.06 -22.79
N SER A 114 17.71 7.40 -22.78
CA SER A 114 18.90 8.13 -22.32
C SER A 114 18.87 8.46 -20.83
N GLY A 115 17.70 8.46 -20.19
CA GLY A 115 17.51 8.85 -18.80
C GLY A 115 17.87 7.77 -17.78
N GLN A 116 18.29 6.58 -18.23
CA GLN A 116 18.57 5.44 -17.35
C GLN A 116 19.70 5.72 -16.35
N SER A 117 20.74 6.46 -16.76
CA SER A 117 21.83 6.86 -15.87
C SER A 117 21.49 8.06 -14.98
N GLY A 118 20.33 8.69 -15.18
CA GLY A 118 19.84 9.82 -14.42
C GLY A 118 19.24 9.40 -13.08
N ARG A 119 19.17 10.35 -12.14
CA ARG A 119 18.53 10.15 -10.84
C ARG A 119 17.04 9.82 -11.03
N ALA A 120 16.60 8.75 -10.38
CA ALA A 120 15.20 8.37 -10.37
C ALA A 120 14.35 9.40 -9.60
N THR A 121 13.19 9.73 -10.17
CA THR A 121 12.18 10.57 -9.52
C THR A 121 10.94 9.73 -9.35
N LEU A 122 10.74 9.19 -8.14
CA LEU A 122 9.59 8.34 -7.84
C LEU A 122 8.47 9.22 -7.32
N ASN A 123 7.32 9.21 -7.99
CA ASN A 123 6.13 9.93 -7.52
C ASN A 123 5.04 8.92 -7.17
N PHE A 124 4.78 8.77 -5.87
CA PHE A 124 3.77 7.83 -5.39
C PHE A 124 2.32 8.31 -5.66
N ASP A 125 2.08 9.61 -5.77
CA ASP A 125 0.74 10.14 -6.06
C ASP A 125 0.21 9.57 -7.39
N SER A 126 1.12 9.35 -8.35
CA SER A 126 0.77 8.76 -9.63
C SER A 126 0.33 7.29 -9.54
N ALA A 127 0.70 6.56 -8.48
CA ALA A 127 0.33 5.16 -8.27
C ALA A 127 -0.97 4.95 -7.49
N ILE A 128 -1.34 5.88 -6.59
CA ILE A 128 -2.56 5.77 -5.77
C ILE A 128 -3.80 6.34 -6.47
N GLN A 129 -3.63 7.27 -7.41
CA GLN A 129 -4.66 8.25 -7.77
C GLN A 129 -5.88 7.77 -8.58
N THR A 130 -6.09 6.48 -8.86
CA THR A 130 -7.16 6.07 -9.79
C THR A 130 -8.41 5.49 -9.15
N GLU A 131 -8.40 5.10 -7.86
CA GLU A 131 -9.58 4.46 -7.24
C GLU A 131 -9.87 4.96 -5.82
N SER A 132 -11.13 5.30 -5.57
CA SER A 132 -11.60 5.88 -4.30
C SER A 132 -11.64 4.90 -3.14
N ASN A 133 -11.65 3.59 -3.41
CA ASN A 133 -11.69 2.53 -2.42
C ASN A 133 -10.54 1.55 -2.67
N LEU A 134 -9.83 1.16 -1.61
CA LEU A 134 -8.83 0.11 -1.64
C LEU A 134 -9.45 -1.30 -1.74
N LYS A 135 -9.86 -1.69 -2.94
CA LYS A 135 -10.18 -3.08 -3.32
C LYS A 135 -8.91 -3.95 -3.38
N SER A 136 -9.07 -5.27 -3.41
CA SER A 136 -7.96 -6.21 -3.52
C SER A 136 -7.07 -5.96 -4.74
N HIS A 137 -7.65 -5.65 -5.90
CA HIS A 137 -6.90 -5.34 -7.13
C HIS A 137 -6.18 -3.98 -7.06
N VAL A 138 -6.74 -3.00 -6.33
CA VAL A 138 -6.07 -1.71 -6.08
C VAL A 138 -4.87 -1.93 -5.17
N PHE A 139 -5.04 -2.72 -4.10
CA PHE A 139 -3.93 -3.14 -3.25
C PHE A 139 -2.86 -3.87 -4.05
N ASP A 140 -3.23 -4.82 -4.89
CA ASP A 140 -2.33 -5.58 -5.77
C ASP A 140 -1.50 -4.65 -6.68
N ASN A 141 -2.16 -3.67 -7.31
CA ASN A 141 -1.51 -2.66 -8.13
C ASN A 141 -0.52 -1.79 -7.33
N ILE A 142 -0.92 -1.34 -6.13
CA ILE A 142 -0.03 -0.57 -5.25
C ILE A 142 1.19 -1.42 -4.87
N ALA A 143 0.97 -2.63 -4.36
CA ALA A 143 2.03 -3.52 -3.91
C ALA A 143 3.03 -3.82 -5.04
N LYS A 144 2.55 -4.20 -6.23
CA LYS A 144 3.40 -4.45 -7.40
C LYS A 144 4.16 -3.21 -7.84
N SER A 145 3.53 -2.04 -7.82
CA SER A 145 4.19 -0.78 -8.24
C SER A 145 5.37 -0.36 -7.35
N ILE A 146 5.42 -0.87 -6.12
CA ILE A 146 6.50 -0.60 -5.16
C ILE A 146 7.38 -1.83 -4.88
N GLY A 147 7.21 -2.90 -5.66
CA GLY A 147 8.01 -4.13 -5.56
C GLY A 147 7.69 -5.01 -4.35
N VAL A 148 6.52 -4.88 -3.74
CA VAL A 148 6.05 -5.77 -2.66
C VAL A 148 5.44 -7.03 -3.26
N SER A 149 5.85 -8.20 -2.74
CA SER A 149 5.26 -9.47 -3.13
C SER A 149 3.82 -9.59 -2.62
N VAL A 150 2.92 -10.02 -3.50
CA VAL A 150 1.49 -10.18 -3.20
C VAL A 150 1.08 -11.63 -2.93
N GLU A 151 2.02 -12.57 -3.01
CA GLU A 151 1.74 -14.01 -2.94
C GLU A 151 0.99 -14.38 -1.65
N SER A 152 1.44 -13.86 -0.51
CA SER A 152 0.83 -14.06 0.81
C SER A 152 -0.52 -13.35 1.01
N PHE A 153 -0.89 -12.43 0.11
CA PHE A 153 -2.14 -11.65 0.18
C PHE A 153 -3.22 -12.21 -0.74
N SER A 154 -2.84 -12.89 -1.83
CA SER A 154 -3.75 -13.40 -2.86
C SER A 154 -4.91 -14.22 -2.29
N THR A 155 -4.62 -15.09 -1.32
CA THR A 155 -5.62 -15.93 -0.62
C THR A 155 -6.63 -15.13 0.22
N LYS A 156 -6.37 -13.84 0.45
CA LYS A 156 -7.16 -12.93 1.28
C LYS A 156 -7.86 -11.84 0.45
N TYR A 157 -7.80 -11.89 -0.87
CA TYR A 157 -8.47 -10.90 -1.73
C TYR A 157 -9.99 -10.87 -1.53
N ASN A 158 -10.62 -12.05 -1.44
CA ASN A 158 -12.05 -12.15 -1.11
C ASN A 158 -12.37 -11.53 0.26
N PHE A 159 -11.48 -11.64 1.24
CA PHE A 159 -11.67 -11.00 2.54
C PHE A 159 -11.63 -9.46 2.43
N ILE A 160 -10.69 -8.90 1.66
CA ILE A 160 -10.60 -7.45 1.45
C ILE A 160 -11.87 -6.92 0.80
N ASP A 161 -12.34 -7.58 -0.25
CA ASP A 161 -13.46 -7.08 -1.05
C ASP A 161 -14.82 -7.31 -0.36
N GLU A 162 -15.06 -8.52 0.16
CA GLU A 162 -16.37 -8.90 0.71
C GLU A 162 -16.49 -8.65 2.22
N SER A 163 -15.45 -8.94 3.01
CA SER A 163 -15.51 -8.82 4.48
C SER A 163 -15.19 -7.44 4.99
N LEU A 164 -14.41 -6.64 4.26
CA LEU A 164 -14.09 -5.25 4.64
C LEU A 164 -14.86 -4.24 3.79
N LEU A 165 -14.55 -4.15 2.50
CA LEU A 165 -15.05 -3.07 1.65
C LEU A 165 -16.56 -3.11 1.48
N LYS A 166 -17.13 -4.26 1.09
CA LYS A 166 -18.58 -4.38 0.89
C LYS A 166 -19.35 -4.07 2.16
N ARG A 167 -18.92 -4.57 3.31
CA ARG A 167 -19.56 -4.28 4.61
C ARG A 167 -19.48 -2.81 4.99
N ARG A 168 -18.33 -2.18 4.78
CA ARG A 168 -18.18 -0.72 4.95
C ARG A 168 -19.15 0.03 4.04
N ASN A 169 -19.28 -0.37 2.77
CA ASN A 169 -20.17 0.28 1.81
C ASN A 169 -21.65 0.10 2.19
N CYS A 170 -22.08 -1.09 2.56
CA CYS A 170 -23.45 -1.33 3.09
C CYS A 170 -23.77 -0.35 4.23
N ILE A 171 -22.87 -0.21 5.20
CA ILE A 171 -23.06 0.73 6.32
C ILE A 171 -23.11 2.18 5.85
N ALA A 172 -22.20 2.59 4.95
CA ALA A 172 -22.16 3.94 4.39
C ALA A 172 -23.40 4.30 3.56
N HIS A 173 -24.03 3.30 2.92
CA HIS A 173 -25.30 3.45 2.20
C HIS A 173 -26.53 3.33 3.10
N GLY A 174 -26.36 3.18 4.42
CA GLY A 174 -27.46 3.12 5.38
C GLY A 174 -28.08 1.73 5.56
N GLU A 175 -27.55 0.70 4.92
CA GLU A 175 -28.07 -0.67 4.99
C GLU A 175 -27.71 -1.34 6.31
N TYR A 176 -28.62 -2.14 6.87
CA TYR A 176 -28.34 -2.91 8.08
C TYR A 176 -27.35 -4.05 7.80
N LEU A 177 -26.42 -4.25 8.74
CA LEU A 177 -25.39 -5.30 8.64
C LEU A 177 -25.50 -6.17 9.88
N ASP A 178 -25.75 -7.47 9.70
CA ASP A 178 -25.83 -8.42 10.79
C ASP A 178 -24.46 -9.08 11.03
N VAL A 179 -23.67 -8.46 11.88
CA VAL A 179 -22.35 -8.99 12.31
C VAL A 179 -22.37 -9.18 13.81
N ASN A 180 -21.97 -10.37 14.24
CA ASN A 180 -21.86 -10.68 15.67
C ASN A 180 -20.46 -10.38 16.22
N SER A 181 -20.32 -10.37 17.55
CA SER A 181 -19.05 -10.04 18.21
C SER A 181 -17.89 -10.95 17.83
N LYS A 182 -18.14 -12.25 17.58
CA LYS A 182 -17.11 -13.21 17.18
C LYS A 182 -16.62 -12.90 15.77
N GLU A 183 -17.55 -12.71 14.85
CA GLU A 183 -17.24 -12.39 13.47
C GLU A 183 -16.50 -11.05 13.34
N TRP A 184 -16.91 -10.02 14.10
CA TRP A 184 -16.17 -8.76 14.16
C TRP A 184 -14.72 -8.97 14.63
N LYS A 185 -14.52 -9.81 15.65
CA LYS A 185 -13.18 -10.13 16.18
C LYS A 185 -12.33 -10.80 15.11
N ASP A 186 -12.86 -11.78 14.40
CA ASP A 186 -12.18 -12.48 13.31
C ASP A 186 -11.77 -11.51 12.20
N ILE A 187 -12.68 -10.61 11.78
CA ILE A 187 -12.38 -9.57 10.77
C ILE A 187 -11.29 -8.62 11.27
N SER A 188 -11.37 -8.15 12.51
CA SER A 188 -10.39 -7.23 13.07
C SER A 188 -8.99 -7.85 13.14
N GLN A 189 -8.88 -9.13 13.52
CA GLN A 189 -7.61 -9.84 13.64
C GLN A 189 -6.99 -10.13 12.27
N GLU A 190 -7.80 -10.53 11.30
CA GLU A 190 -7.34 -10.75 9.92
C GLU A 190 -6.86 -9.43 9.30
N THR A 191 -7.59 -8.33 9.53
CA THR A 191 -7.18 -6.99 9.05
C THR A 191 -5.84 -6.56 9.65
N LEU A 192 -5.66 -6.73 10.96
CA LEU A 192 -4.38 -6.45 11.62
C LEU A 192 -3.26 -7.34 11.05
N THR A 193 -3.55 -8.60 10.76
CA THR A 193 -2.59 -9.55 10.17
C THR A 193 -2.14 -9.11 8.78
N LEU A 194 -3.07 -8.70 7.92
CA LEU A 194 -2.74 -8.15 6.60
C LEU A 194 -1.87 -6.89 6.69
N MET A 195 -2.17 -5.98 7.63
CA MET A 195 -1.33 -4.80 7.86
C MET A 195 0.07 -5.18 8.35
N ARG A 196 0.19 -6.16 9.26
CA ARG A 196 1.52 -6.67 9.71
C ARG A 196 2.31 -7.29 8.56
N ASN A 197 1.65 -8.08 7.70
CA ASN A 197 2.31 -8.69 6.55
C ASN A 197 2.83 -7.61 5.59
N PHE A 198 2.03 -6.58 5.32
CA PHE A 198 2.44 -5.49 4.44
C PHE A 198 3.60 -4.69 5.02
N LYS A 199 3.54 -4.37 6.31
CA LYS A 199 4.66 -3.79 7.06
C LYS A 199 5.93 -4.62 6.88
N ASN A 200 5.85 -5.92 7.13
CA ASN A 200 7.02 -6.80 7.06
C ASN A 200 7.61 -6.82 5.66
N GLU A 201 6.80 -6.90 4.61
CA GLU A 201 7.29 -6.85 3.24
C GLU A 201 7.98 -5.53 2.90
N LEU A 202 7.44 -4.39 3.33
CA LEU A 202 8.10 -3.09 3.13
C LEU A 202 9.46 -3.01 3.82
N LEU A 203 9.54 -3.46 5.06
CA LEU A 203 10.78 -3.43 5.84
C LEU A 203 11.80 -4.44 5.31
N ASN A 204 11.35 -5.63 4.90
CA ASN A 204 12.18 -6.63 4.23
C ASN A 204 12.75 -6.05 2.93
N ASN A 205 11.92 -5.42 2.09
CA ASN A 205 12.37 -4.79 0.86
C ASN A 205 13.39 -3.67 1.11
N ALA A 206 13.15 -2.82 2.12
CA ALA A 206 14.02 -1.72 2.48
C ALA A 206 15.39 -2.20 3.02
N SER A 207 15.38 -3.19 3.92
CA SER A 207 16.57 -3.73 4.59
C SER A 207 17.43 -4.60 3.67
N THR A 208 16.81 -5.46 2.87
CA THR A 208 17.50 -6.36 1.93
C THR A 208 17.78 -5.72 0.57
N LYS A 209 17.39 -4.45 0.38
CA LYS A 209 17.56 -3.68 -0.85
C LYS A 209 16.97 -4.34 -2.10
N ARG A 210 15.84 -5.05 -1.96
CA ARG A 210 15.09 -5.65 -3.09
C ARG A 210 14.56 -4.62 -4.09
N TYR A 211 14.66 -3.33 -3.81
CA TYR A 211 14.38 -2.26 -4.76
C TYR A 211 15.50 -2.05 -5.81
N LEU A 212 16.65 -2.70 -5.64
CA LEU A 212 17.75 -2.70 -6.61
C LEU A 212 17.67 -3.94 -7.49
N LYS A 213 18.06 -3.80 -8.77
CA LYS A 213 18.24 -4.95 -9.65
C LYS A 213 19.22 -5.93 -9.03
N LYS A 214 18.90 -7.22 -9.11
CA LYS A 214 19.90 -8.27 -8.88
C LYS A 214 21.05 -8.05 -9.88
N GLN A 215 22.27 -7.89 -9.36
CA GLN A 215 23.43 -7.94 -10.23
C GLN A 215 23.50 -9.37 -10.75
N ASP A 216 23.32 -9.55 -12.05
CA ASP A 216 23.75 -10.77 -12.70
C ASP A 216 25.25 -10.88 -12.40
N THR A 217 25.60 -11.84 -11.53
CA THR A 217 26.98 -12.32 -11.47
C THR A 217 27.24 -12.90 -12.84
N ALA A 218 27.75 -12.08 -13.75
CA ALA A 218 28.24 -12.53 -15.03
C ALA A 218 29.21 -13.68 -14.73
N THR A 219 28.80 -14.88 -15.11
CA THR A 219 29.68 -16.01 -15.30
C THR A 219 30.75 -15.53 -16.27
N THR A 220 31.91 -15.17 -15.74
CA THR A 220 33.09 -14.84 -16.54
C THR A 220 33.41 -16.07 -17.40
N PRO A 221 33.75 -15.91 -18.70
CA PRO A 221 33.90 -17.01 -19.65
C PRO A 221 34.87 -18.11 -19.23
#